data_AF-A0A838R212-F1
#
_entry.id   AF-A0A838R212-F1
#
_cell.length_a   1.000
_cell.length_b   1.000
_cell.length_c   1.000
_cell.angle_alpha   90.00
_cell.angle_beta   90.00
_cell.angle_gamma   90.00
#
_symmetry.space_group_name_H-M   'P 1'
#
loop_
_entity.id
_entity.type
_entity.pdbx_description
1 polymer ?
#
loop_
_entity_poly.entity_id
_entity_poly.type
_entity_poly.pdbx_seq_one_letter_code
_entity_poly.pdbx_strand_id
1 'polypeptide(L)'
;EDFYDGYVVNAIIDAAYASMANKHWQPVDLPLWRGSTGVAPVAALRDYDAEHVLIKEERMMDGSTKLILRHKQTGQVVQRTVSALA
;
A
#
# COMPACT_ATOMS: atom_id res chain seq x y z
N GLU A 1 0.56 -10.44 10.84
CA GLU A 1 0.54 -10.04 9.43
C GLU A 1 1.50 -8.89 9.25
N ASP A 2 2.62 -9.14 8.58
CA ASP A 2 3.59 -8.14 8.17
C ASP A 2 3.65 -8.04 6.63
N PHE A 3 4.51 -7.16 6.10
CA PHE A 3 4.68 -7.05 4.65
C PHE A 3 5.30 -8.31 4.03
N TYR A 4 6.05 -9.07 4.83
CA TYR A 4 6.67 -10.31 4.39
C TYR A 4 5.62 -11.41 4.17
N ASP A 5 4.58 -11.48 5.00
CA ASP A 5 3.42 -12.36 4.80
C ASP A 5 2.77 -12.08 3.43
N GLY A 6 2.57 -10.80 3.08
CA GLY A 6 2.05 -10.40 1.77
C GLY A 6 2.98 -10.76 0.60
N TYR A 7 4.30 -10.63 0.78
CA TYR A 7 5.29 -11.05 -0.21
C TYR A 7 5.27 -12.56 -0.47
N VAL A 8 5.17 -13.37 0.59
CA VAL A 8 5.04 -14.83 0.47
C VAL A 8 3.76 -15.22 -0.27
N VAL A 9 2.63 -14.58 0.07
CA VAL A 9 1.35 -14.83 -0.62
C VAL A 9 1.46 -14.49 -2.10
N ASN A 10 2.04 -13.35 -2.46
CA ASN A 10 2.24 -12.96 -3.86
C ASN A 10 3.07 -14.00 -4.63
N ALA A 11 4.19 -14.46 -4.07
CA ALA A 11 5.04 -15.47 -4.71
C ALA A 11 4.29 -16.79 -4.98
N ILE A 12 3.41 -17.20 -4.06
CA ILE A 12 2.58 -18.40 -4.23
C ILE A 12 1.54 -18.19 -5.35
N ILE A 13 0.89 -17.03 -5.37
CA ILE A 13 -0.09 -16.67 -6.39
C ILE A 13 0.55 -16.60 -7.78
N ASP A 14 1.76 -16.04 -7.89
CA ASP A 14 2.51 -15.98 -9.14
C ASP A 14 2.83 -17.38 -9.67
N ALA A 15 3.29 -18.29 -8.81
CA ALA A 15 3.52 -19.68 -9.17
C ALA A 15 2.24 -20.40 -9.60
N ALA A 16 1.09 -20.09 -8.98
CA ALA A 16 -0.20 -20.65 -9.35
C ALA A 16 -0.63 -20.18 -10.76
N TYR A 17 -0.53 -18.89 -11.05
CA TYR A 17 -0.83 -18.34 -12.38
C TYR A 17 0.12 -18.91 -13.46
N ALA A 18 1.42 -19.00 -13.15
CA ALA A 18 2.39 -19.60 -14.05
C ALA A 18 2.10 -21.10 -14.29
N SER A 19 1.61 -21.81 -13.27
CA SER A 19 1.20 -23.22 -13.40
C SER A 19 -0.04 -23.37 -14.29
N MET A 20 -1.01 -22.48 -14.14
CA MET A 20 -2.20 -22.46 -15.00
C MET A 20 -1.85 -22.18 -16.46
N ALA A 21 -0.96 -21.20 -16.70
CA ALA A 21 -0.53 -20.83 -18.05
C ALA A 21 0.22 -21.97 -18.75
N ASN A 22 1.12 -22.64 -18.04
CA ASN A 22 1.98 -23.70 -18.60
C ASN A 22 1.40 -25.11 -18.46
N LYS A 23 0.28 -25.29 -17.74
CA LYS A 23 -0.35 -26.59 -17.43
C LYS A 23 0.57 -27.59 -16.72
N HIS A 24 1.60 -27.09 -16.05
CA HIS A 24 2.57 -27.87 -15.29
C HIS A 24 2.86 -27.13 -13.99
N TRP A 25 3.10 -27.88 -12.91
CA TRP A 25 3.52 -27.30 -11.63
C TRP A 25 4.76 -26.43 -11.80
N GLN A 26 4.64 -25.15 -11.46
CA GLN A 26 5.74 -24.21 -11.41
C GLN A 26 6.26 -24.10 -9.98
N PRO A 27 7.58 -23.96 -9.78
CA PRO A 27 8.14 -23.72 -8.46
C PRO A 27 7.70 -22.35 -7.94
N VAL A 28 7.56 -22.24 -6.61
CA VAL A 28 7.40 -20.95 -5.93
C VAL A 28 8.77 -20.29 -5.83
N ASP A 29 8.98 -19.24 -6.62
CA ASP A 29 10.20 -18.44 -6.55
C ASP A 29 10.09 -17.44 -5.40
N LEU A 30 10.86 -17.68 -4.33
CA LEU A 30 10.89 -16.83 -3.15
C LEU A 30 12.35 -16.48 -2.84
N PRO A 31 12.97 -15.55 -3.58
CA PRO A 31 14.31 -15.11 -3.28
C PRO A 31 14.37 -14.58 -1.84
N LEU A 32 15.48 -14.85 -1.15
CA LEU A 32 15.65 -14.61 0.28
C LEU A 32 15.65 -13.11 0.59
N TRP A 33 14.46 -12.54 0.69
CA TRP A 33 14.22 -11.13 1.00
C TRP A 33 13.37 -11.04 2.26
N ARG A 34 13.98 -10.64 3.38
CA ARG A 34 13.28 -10.47 4.68
C ARG A 34 12.88 -9.01 4.94
N GLY A 35 12.55 -8.28 3.88
CA GLY A 35 12.45 -6.83 3.95
C GLY A 35 13.81 -6.16 4.18
N SER A 36 13.84 -4.84 4.04
CA SER A 36 15.01 -4.06 4.43
C SER A 36 14.91 -3.73 5.92
N THR A 37 15.82 -4.23 6.74
CA THR A 37 15.89 -3.87 8.17
C THR A 37 16.48 -2.47 8.31
N GLY A 38 15.86 -1.62 9.15
CA GLY A 38 16.33 -0.25 9.38
C GLY A 38 16.02 0.76 8.26
N VAL A 39 15.21 0.40 7.27
CA VAL A 39 14.72 1.34 6.27
C VAL A 39 13.49 2.05 6.83
N ALA A 40 13.55 3.39 6.90
CA ALA A 40 12.38 4.19 7.21
C ALA A 40 11.26 3.83 6.22
N PRO A 41 10.03 3.55 6.68
CA PRO A 41 8.97 3.13 5.80
C PRO A 41 8.85 4.13 4.65
N VAL A 42 9.12 3.67 3.42
CA VAL A 42 8.97 4.45 2.18
C VAL A 42 7.48 4.55 1.83
N ALA A 43 6.62 4.76 2.82
CA ALA A 43 5.46 5.57 2.56
C ALA A 43 6.07 6.95 2.32
N ALA A 44 6.02 7.44 1.09
CA ALA A 44 6.27 8.86 0.81
C ALA A 44 5.19 9.65 1.56
N LEU A 45 5.37 9.80 2.88
CA LEU A 45 4.50 10.55 3.77
C LEU A 45 4.70 12.00 3.40
N ARG A 46 3.91 12.45 2.43
CA ARG A 46 3.88 13.84 2.01
C ARG A 46 3.19 14.61 3.11
N ASP A 47 3.81 15.66 3.62
CA ASP A 47 3.15 16.58 4.54
C ASP A 47 1.87 17.12 3.90
N TYR A 48 0.75 17.02 4.63
CA TYR A 48 -0.53 17.59 4.20
C TYR A 48 -0.77 18.94 4.88
N ASP A 49 -0.66 18.96 6.22
CA ASP A 49 -0.75 20.18 7.03
C ASP A 49 0.19 20.10 8.25
N ALA A 50 0.11 21.08 9.16
CA ALA A 50 0.96 21.15 10.35
C ALA A 50 0.85 19.89 11.23
N GLU A 51 -0.33 19.29 11.29
CA GLU A 51 -0.67 18.18 12.17
C GLU A 51 -0.76 16.83 11.45
N HIS A 52 -0.88 16.81 10.12
CA HIS A 52 -1.19 15.60 9.36
C HIS A 52 -0.19 15.30 8.24
N VAL A 53 0.08 14.01 8.03
CA VAL A 53 0.73 13.47 6.83
C VAL A 53 -0.31 12.82 5.92
N LEU A 54 -0.16 13.01 4.61
CA LEU A 54 -0.98 12.38 3.58
C LEU A 54 -0.53 10.93 3.39
N ILE A 55 -1.46 9.99 3.58
CA ILE A 55 -1.25 8.57 3.31
C ILE A 55 -1.67 8.24 1.88
N LYS A 56 -2.85 8.70 1.47
CA LYS A 56 -3.43 8.43 0.14
C LYS A 56 -4.38 9.55 -0.27
N GLU A 57 -4.37 9.88 -1.56
CA GLU A 57 -5.32 10.77 -2.23
C GLU A 57 -6.01 9.99 -3.34
N GLU A 58 -7.34 10.11 -3.45
CA GLU A 58 -8.15 9.44 -4.48
C GLU A 58 -9.21 10.39 -5.01
N ARG A 59 -9.24 10.58 -6.33
CA ARG A 59 -10.28 11.36 -7.01
C ARG A 59 -11.51 10.48 -7.23
N MET A 60 -12.64 10.91 -6.68
CA MET A 60 -13.93 10.25 -6.76
C MET A 60 -14.62 10.57 -8.09
N MET A 61 -15.59 9.73 -8.47
CA MET A 61 -16.36 9.90 -9.72
C MET A 61 -17.22 11.16 -9.73
N ASP A 62 -17.66 11.63 -8.56
CA ASP A 62 -18.42 12.86 -8.38
C ASP A 62 -17.54 14.14 -8.44
N GLY A 63 -16.25 13.98 -8.72
CA GLY A 63 -15.27 15.07 -8.78
C GLY A 63 -14.72 15.48 -7.41
N SER A 64 -15.20 14.91 -6.31
CA SER A 64 -14.60 15.12 -5.00
C SER A 64 -13.27 14.39 -4.86
N THR A 65 -12.44 14.82 -3.91
CA THR A 65 -11.18 14.16 -3.57
C THR A 65 -11.26 13.59 -2.17
N LYS A 66 -11.07 12.29 -2.03
CA LYS A 66 -10.93 11.62 -0.74
C LYS A 66 -9.46 11.63 -0.32
N LEU A 67 -9.22 12.08 0.90
CA LEU A 67 -7.92 12.13 1.55
C LEU A 67 -7.90 11.18 2.76
N ILE A 68 -6.87 10.35 2.84
CA ILE A 68 -6.56 9.56 4.03
C ILE A 68 -5.34 10.20 4.69
N LEU A 69 -5.53 10.73 5.89
CA LEU A 69 -4.55 11.50 6.63
C LEU A 69 -4.18 10.78 7.92
N ARG A 70 -2.92 10.87 8.34
CA ARG A 70 -2.46 10.41 9.66
C ARG A 70 -1.97 11.59 10.49
N HIS A 71 -2.47 11.72 11.70
CA HIS A 71 -2.00 12.72 12.64
C HIS A 71 -0.57 12.40 13.09
N LYS A 72 0.32 13.39 13.01
CA LYS A 72 1.77 13.25 13.22
C LYS A 72 2.14 12.81 14.64
N GLN A 73 1.42 13.31 15.65
CA GLN A 73 1.75 13.05 17.05
C GLN A 73 1.03 11.82 17.61
N THR A 74 -0.26 11.69 17.30
CA THR A 74 -1.12 10.63 17.87
C THR A 74 -1.16 9.38 17.01
N GLY A 75 -0.75 9.48 15.74
CA GLY A 75 -0.87 8.39 14.77
C GLY A 75 -2.30 8.08 14.34
N GLN A 76 -3.30 8.85 14.77
CA GLN A 76 -4.70 8.64 14.41
C GLN A 76 -4.89 8.81 12.90
N VAL A 77 -5.60 7.87 12.26
CA VAL A 77 -5.93 7.94 10.84
C VAL A 77 -7.34 8.51 10.68
N VAL A 78 -7.49 9.55 9.86
CA VAL A 78 -8.76 10.21 9.57
C VAL A 78 -8.97 10.31 8.06
N GLN A 79 -10.24 10.29 7.66
CA GLN A 79 -10.66 10.46 6.28
C GLN A 79 -11.32 11.82 6.11
N ARG A 80 -10.95 12.58 5.07
CA ARG A 80 -11.60 13.83 4.69
C ARG A 80 -12.00 13.79 3.22
N THR A 81 -13.13 14.41 2.90
CA THR A 81 -13.59 14.60 1.51
C THR A 81 -13.54 16.09 1.21
N VAL A 82 -12.84 16.46 0.14
CA VAL A 82 -12.74 17.84 -0.34
C VAL A 82 -13.44 17.90 -1.69
N SER A 83 -14.54 18.65 -1.75
CA SER A 83 -15.22 18.94 -3.01
C SER A 83 -14.51 20.08 -3.72
N ALA A 84 -14.28 19.97 -5.03
CA ALA A 84 -13.88 21.13 -5.81
C ALA A 84 -15.05 22.14 -5.80
N LEU A 85 -14.82 23.33 -5.27
CA LEU A 85 -15.76 24.44 -5.46
C LEU A 85 -15.88 24.68 -6.96
N ALA A 86 -17.11 24.56 -7.47
CA ALA A 86 -17.48 24.95 -8.83
C ALA A 86 -17.43 26.48 -8.96
#